data_AF-A0A972RWY9-F1
#
_entry.id   AF-A0A972RWY9-F1
#
_cell.length_a   1.000
_cell.length_b   1.000
_cell.length_c   1.000
_cell.angle_alpha   90.00
_cell.angle_beta   90.00
_cell.angle_gamma   90.00
#
_symmetry.space_group_name_H-M   'P 1'
#
loop_
_entity.id
_entity.type
_entity.pdbx_description
1 polymer ?
#
loop_
_entity_poly.entity_id
_entity_poly.type
_entity_poly.pdbx_seq_one_letter_code
_entity_poly.pdbx_strand_id
1 'polypeptide(L)'
;MKKLPIGIQSFEVIRTEGYYYVDKTPFVKKLVDEGKYYFLSRPRRFGKSLFLDTLRQAFLARRELFKDLFLENHWDWSVKYPVIYISFGAGVIKNPEHLNLRINEIFQNHGKLYGVNLKYRTPEGRFEELIILLKEKYRKKVVVLVDEYDKPILDNIEKKETAIEIRESLKNLYSVIKDADPYLKFVFITGVTKFSKVSLFSGLNNLKDITIHPEYATICGYTQSEFEHVFADRLKGLDLEEVKRWYNGYSWLGEPVYNPFDILLFLDFREFRPFWFETGTPTFLIKLLIEKKYFIPELENLEVGEELIESFDVDTIRPETLLFQTGYLTIDRVEYLLG
;
A
#
# COMPACT_ATOMS: atom_id res chain seq x y z
N MET A 1 3.23 -8.69 -28.58
CA MET A 1 2.40 -8.49 -27.37
C MET A 1 3.29 -8.63 -26.14
N LYS A 2 3.15 -7.75 -25.15
CA LYS A 2 3.94 -7.82 -23.90
C LYS A 2 3.39 -8.91 -22.98
N LYS A 3 4.13 -9.28 -21.93
CA LYS A 3 3.68 -10.22 -20.89
C LYS A 3 2.78 -9.51 -19.87
N LEU A 4 1.78 -10.20 -19.31
CA LEU A 4 0.94 -9.68 -18.22
C LEU A 4 1.69 -9.81 -16.87
N PRO A 5 1.84 -8.74 -16.08
CA PRO A 5 2.60 -8.77 -14.82
C PRO A 5 1.80 -9.38 -13.65
N ILE A 6 1.18 -10.55 -13.86
CA ILE A 6 0.34 -11.21 -12.85
C ILE A 6 1.22 -11.62 -11.66
N GLY A 7 0.95 -11.05 -10.49
CA GLY A 7 1.68 -11.34 -9.25
C GLY A 7 3.07 -10.74 -9.16
N ILE A 8 3.52 -9.95 -10.15
CA ILE A 8 4.83 -9.31 -10.14
C ILE A 8 4.75 -7.97 -9.45
N GLN A 9 5.55 -7.80 -8.39
CA GLN A 9 5.64 -6.56 -7.62
C GLN A 9 6.95 -5.80 -7.85
N SER A 10 7.92 -6.40 -8.54
CA SER A 10 9.18 -5.74 -8.86
C SER A 10 9.03 -4.86 -10.10
N PHE A 11 9.24 -3.56 -9.91
CA PHE A 11 9.30 -2.58 -10.98
C PHE A 11 10.45 -2.91 -11.95
N GLU A 12 11.62 -3.29 -11.44
CA GLU A 12 12.77 -3.68 -12.25
C GLU A 12 12.45 -4.85 -13.19
N VAL A 13 11.83 -5.92 -12.68
CA VAL A 13 11.38 -7.07 -13.50
C VAL A 13 10.41 -6.62 -14.59
N ILE A 14 9.38 -5.83 -14.22
CA ILE A 14 8.38 -5.36 -15.18
C ILE A 14 9.02 -4.56 -16.31
N ARG A 15 9.97 -3.68 -15.98
CA ARG A 15 10.63 -2.79 -16.94
C ARG A 15 11.67 -3.50 -17.81
N THR A 16 12.33 -4.53 -17.30
CA THR A 16 13.43 -5.22 -18.02
C THR A 16 12.96 -6.45 -18.80
N GLU A 17 11.87 -7.11 -18.40
CA GLU A 17 11.46 -8.40 -18.97
C GLU A 17 10.25 -8.34 -19.92
N GLY A 18 9.89 -7.13 -20.38
CA GLY A 18 8.87 -6.93 -21.43
C GLY A 18 7.43 -7.12 -20.94
N TYR A 19 7.12 -6.69 -19.72
CA TYR A 19 5.77 -6.70 -19.17
C TYR A 19 5.00 -5.42 -19.51
N TYR A 20 3.67 -5.48 -19.47
CA TYR A 20 2.84 -4.26 -19.45
C TYR A 20 3.10 -3.48 -18.16
N TYR A 21 3.06 -2.16 -18.26
CA TYR A 21 3.14 -1.25 -17.12
C TYR A 21 2.27 -0.04 -17.41
N VAL A 22 1.38 0.29 -16.48
CA VAL A 22 0.61 1.53 -16.49
C VAL A 22 1.42 2.58 -15.74
N ASP A 23 1.72 3.71 -16.37
CA ASP A 23 2.61 4.70 -15.82
C ASP A 23 1.99 5.48 -14.65
N LYS A 24 2.36 5.09 -13.43
CA LYS A 24 1.99 5.79 -12.19
C LYS A 24 3.08 6.74 -11.69
N THR A 25 4.14 6.94 -12.47
CA THR A 25 5.25 7.78 -12.06
C THR A 25 4.94 9.29 -11.92
N PRO A 26 3.89 9.87 -12.55
CA PRO A 26 3.47 11.23 -12.21
C PRO A 26 3.17 11.42 -10.71
N PHE A 27 2.59 10.40 -10.06
CA PHE A 27 2.32 10.44 -8.61
C PHE A 27 3.61 10.43 -7.79
N VAL A 28 4.67 9.77 -8.25
CA VAL A 28 5.98 9.81 -7.58
C VAL A 28 6.50 11.24 -7.52
N LYS A 29 6.47 11.97 -8.64
CA LYS A 29 6.90 13.37 -8.66
C LYS A 29 6.02 14.24 -7.76
N LYS A 30 4.70 14.09 -7.90
CA LYS A 30 3.71 14.85 -7.12
C LYS A 30 3.92 14.71 -5.61
N LEU A 31 4.04 13.47 -5.11
CA LEU A 31 4.26 13.22 -3.69
C LEU A 31 5.55 13.85 -3.17
N VAL A 32 6.63 13.80 -3.97
CA VAL A 32 7.95 14.30 -3.55
C VAL A 32 8.01 15.82 -3.53
N ASP A 33 7.21 16.48 -4.35
CA ASP A 33 7.10 17.95 -4.40
C ASP A 33 6.19 18.52 -3.31
N GLU A 34 5.10 17.83 -3.01
CA GLU A 34 4.08 18.34 -2.07
C GLU A 34 4.44 18.10 -0.59
N GLY A 35 5.27 17.10 -0.30
CA GLY A 35 5.43 16.70 1.09
C GLY A 35 6.43 15.57 1.32
N LYS A 36 6.37 15.04 2.54
CA LYS A 36 7.38 14.13 3.07
C LYS A 36 6.81 12.87 3.70
N TYR A 37 5.65 12.95 4.34
CA TYR A 37 5.07 11.87 5.15
C TYR A 37 3.71 11.48 4.59
N TYR A 38 3.61 10.29 4.00
CA TYR A 38 2.40 9.81 3.34
C TYR A 38 1.94 8.47 3.87
N PHE A 39 0.63 8.33 3.97
CA PHE A 39 -0.04 7.07 4.22
C PHE A 39 -1.07 6.77 3.14
N LEU A 40 -1.03 5.55 2.62
CA LEU A 40 -1.99 5.05 1.63
C LEU A 40 -2.50 3.68 2.05
N SER A 41 -3.81 3.55 2.27
CA SER A 41 -4.49 2.26 2.35
C SER A 41 -5.21 1.97 1.03
N ARG A 42 -5.05 0.75 0.54
CA ARG A 42 -5.81 0.20 -0.60
C ARG A 42 -6.04 -1.29 -0.35
N PRO A 43 -7.09 -1.90 -0.93
CA PRO A 43 -7.29 -3.33 -0.81
C PRO A 43 -6.11 -4.14 -1.37
N ARG A 44 -6.07 -5.43 -1.03
CA ARG A 44 -5.05 -6.34 -1.59
C ARG A 44 -5.09 -6.29 -3.12
N ARG A 45 -3.93 -6.48 -3.75
CA ARG A 45 -3.80 -6.60 -5.21
C ARG A 45 -4.07 -5.31 -6.03
N PHE A 46 -4.26 -4.15 -5.39
CA PHE A 46 -4.39 -2.85 -6.07
C PHE A 46 -3.08 -2.24 -6.61
N GLY A 47 -1.95 -2.92 -6.47
CA GLY A 47 -0.66 -2.44 -6.97
C GLY A 47 0.17 -1.59 -5.99
N LYS A 48 -0.19 -1.58 -4.69
CA LYS A 48 0.55 -0.86 -3.63
C LYS A 48 2.04 -1.17 -3.62
N SER A 49 2.41 -2.45 -3.52
CA SER A 49 3.81 -2.90 -3.45
C SER A 49 4.60 -2.54 -4.71
N LEU A 50 3.96 -2.62 -5.89
CA LEU A 50 4.58 -2.19 -7.15
C LEU A 50 4.82 -0.68 -7.18
N PHE A 51 3.86 0.12 -6.71
CA PHE A 51 4.05 1.56 -6.59
C PHE A 51 5.16 1.91 -5.57
N LEU A 52 5.21 1.20 -4.45
CA LEU A 52 6.25 1.36 -3.43
C LEU A 52 7.64 0.99 -3.97
N ASP A 53 7.76 -0.07 -4.78
CA ASP A 53 9.01 -0.39 -5.47
C ASP A 53 9.36 0.65 -6.55
N THR A 54 8.36 1.22 -7.23
CA THR A 54 8.58 2.34 -8.18
C THR A 54 9.19 3.55 -7.46
N LEU A 55 8.65 3.94 -6.29
CA LEU A 55 9.24 4.96 -5.41
C LEU A 55 10.68 4.60 -5.04
N ARG A 56 10.92 3.34 -4.61
CA ARG A 56 12.25 2.85 -4.24
C ARG A 56 13.25 3.02 -5.38
N GLN A 57 12.90 2.61 -6.60
CA GLN A 57 13.81 2.72 -7.75
C GLN A 57 14.08 4.18 -8.15
N ALA A 58 13.10 5.08 -8.02
CA ALA A 58 13.28 6.50 -8.28
C ALA A 58 14.30 7.13 -7.30
N PHE A 59 14.14 6.88 -5.99
CA PHE A 59 15.07 7.36 -4.97
C PHE A 59 16.47 6.74 -5.06
N LEU A 60 16.57 5.50 -5.56
CA LEU A 60 17.85 4.85 -5.86
C LEU A 60 18.51 5.37 -7.15
N ALA A 61 17.87 6.30 -7.86
CA ALA A 61 18.32 6.92 -9.10
C ALA A 61 18.55 5.92 -10.25
N ARG A 62 17.72 4.87 -10.35
CA ARG A 62 17.79 3.84 -11.41
C ARG A 62 17.12 4.32 -12.71
N ARG A 63 17.65 5.40 -13.31
CA ARG A 63 17.06 6.11 -14.47
C ARG A 63 16.67 5.17 -15.61
N GLU A 64 17.47 4.13 -15.86
CA GLU A 64 17.26 3.17 -16.93
C GLU A 64 15.89 2.45 -16.86
N LEU A 65 15.34 2.29 -15.65
CA LEU A 65 14.02 1.66 -15.46
C LEU A 65 12.87 2.58 -15.86
N PHE A 66 13.11 3.90 -15.89
CA PHE A 66 12.10 4.93 -16.13
C PHE A 66 12.02 5.38 -17.58
N LYS A 67 12.82 4.80 -18.49
CA LYS A 67 12.78 5.13 -19.90
C LYS A 67 11.35 5.07 -20.46
N ASP A 68 10.97 6.09 -21.23
CA ASP A 68 9.66 6.28 -21.84
C ASP A 68 8.50 6.45 -20.82
N LEU A 69 8.81 6.72 -19.55
CA LEU A 69 7.83 7.07 -18.51
C LEU A 69 7.95 8.56 -18.15
N PHE A 70 6.91 9.11 -17.54
CA PHE A 70 6.87 10.50 -17.10
C PHE A 70 8.10 10.90 -16.28
N LEU A 71 8.52 10.07 -15.33
CA LEU A 71 9.63 10.41 -14.43
C LEU A 71 10.98 10.59 -15.13
N GLU A 72 11.19 10.00 -16.32
CA GLU A 72 12.48 10.06 -17.03
C GLU A 72 13.00 11.49 -17.15
N ASN A 73 12.11 12.43 -17.43
CA ASN A 73 12.44 13.84 -17.67
C ASN A 73 12.01 14.77 -16.51
N HIS A 74 11.41 14.22 -15.45
CA HIS A 74 10.85 14.98 -14.34
C HIS A 74 11.50 14.63 -13.00
N TRP A 75 12.70 14.03 -13.02
CA TRP A 75 13.43 13.64 -11.81
C TRP A 75 14.91 13.97 -11.92
N ASP A 76 15.51 14.38 -10.79
CA ASP A 76 16.95 14.62 -10.71
C ASP A 76 17.69 13.30 -10.47
N TRP A 77 18.06 12.65 -11.58
CA TRP A 77 18.81 11.39 -11.56
C TRP A 77 20.26 11.52 -11.07
N SER A 78 20.78 12.73 -10.86
CA SER A 78 22.12 12.92 -10.29
C SER A 78 22.14 12.68 -8.78
N VAL A 79 20.97 12.68 -8.13
CA VAL A 79 20.84 12.53 -6.69
C VAL A 79 20.31 11.15 -6.33
N LYS A 80 21.11 10.41 -5.56
CA LYS A 80 20.74 9.12 -4.97
C LYS A 80 20.51 9.26 -3.47
N TYR A 81 19.48 8.60 -2.96
CA TYR A 81 19.16 8.53 -1.55
C TYR A 81 19.28 7.09 -1.03
N PRO A 82 19.80 6.86 0.20
CA PRO A 82 19.67 5.57 0.86
C PRO A 82 18.20 5.32 1.21
N VAL A 83 17.73 4.10 0.94
CA VAL A 83 16.33 3.68 1.15
C VAL A 83 16.26 2.53 2.15
N ILE A 84 15.49 2.69 3.22
CA ILE A 84 15.11 1.61 4.14
C ILE A 84 13.73 1.10 3.70
N TYR A 85 13.64 -0.17 3.33
CA TYR A 85 12.40 -0.82 2.90
C TYR A 85 11.97 -1.88 3.93
N ILE A 86 10.89 -1.60 4.65
CA ILE A 86 10.34 -2.49 5.66
C ILE A 86 9.11 -3.19 5.07
N SER A 87 9.08 -4.51 5.10
CA SER A 87 7.91 -5.28 4.63
C SER A 87 7.62 -6.44 5.57
N PHE A 88 6.35 -6.51 6.01
CA PHE A 88 5.85 -7.60 6.84
C PHE A 88 5.15 -8.70 6.05
N GLY A 89 5.23 -8.67 4.72
CA GLY A 89 4.48 -9.60 3.87
C GLY A 89 4.90 -11.06 3.90
N ALA A 90 6.15 -11.33 4.30
CA ALA A 90 6.64 -12.69 4.40
C ALA A 90 6.34 -13.32 5.76
N GLY A 91 5.78 -14.54 5.73
CA GLY A 91 5.46 -15.31 6.94
C GLY A 91 4.18 -14.85 7.63
N VAL A 92 3.94 -15.42 8.81
CA VAL A 92 2.83 -15.08 9.72
C VAL A 92 3.43 -14.68 11.06
N ILE A 93 3.16 -13.45 11.50
CA ILE A 93 3.59 -12.98 12.83
C ILE A 93 2.64 -13.58 13.87
N LYS A 94 3.19 -14.17 14.93
CA LYS A 94 2.38 -14.94 15.92
C LYS A 94 2.22 -14.24 17.26
N ASN A 95 3.15 -13.36 17.60
CA ASN A 95 3.28 -12.67 18.88
C ASN A 95 4.31 -11.53 18.76
N PRO A 96 4.41 -10.65 19.77
CA PRO A 96 5.39 -9.55 19.79
C PRO A 96 6.85 -10.00 19.69
N GLU A 97 7.22 -11.15 20.26
CA GLU A 97 8.60 -11.65 20.17
C GLU A 97 8.97 -12.00 18.72
N HIS A 98 8.07 -12.66 18.00
CA HIS A 98 8.28 -12.97 16.58
C HIS A 98 8.34 -11.69 15.73
N LEU A 99 7.51 -10.68 16.05
CA LEU A 99 7.59 -9.37 15.40
C LEU A 99 8.97 -8.73 15.60
N ASN A 100 9.48 -8.70 16.84
CA ASN A 100 10.77 -8.10 17.15
C ASN A 100 11.92 -8.82 16.45
N LEU A 101 11.89 -10.15 16.39
CA LEU A 101 12.84 -10.95 15.60
C LEU A 101 12.79 -10.54 14.12
N ARG A 102 11.59 -10.46 13.55
CA ARG A 102 11.41 -10.10 12.14
C ARG A 102 11.92 -8.69 11.82
N ILE A 103 11.64 -7.71 12.67
CA ILE A 103 12.15 -6.35 12.52
C ILE A 103 13.68 -6.33 12.60
N ASN A 104 14.24 -7.07 13.55
CA ASN A 104 15.69 -7.17 13.70
C ASN A 104 16.37 -7.79 12.47
N GLU A 105 15.76 -8.83 11.86
CA GLU A 105 16.23 -9.41 10.59
C GLU A 105 16.20 -8.39 9.46
N ILE A 106 15.11 -7.61 9.35
CA ILE A 106 14.97 -6.56 8.33
C ILE A 106 16.12 -5.56 8.46
N PHE A 107 16.37 -5.03 9.67
CA PHE A 107 17.44 -4.05 9.88
C PHE A 107 18.84 -4.64 9.74
N GLN A 108 19.04 -5.88 10.18
CA GLN A 108 20.30 -6.60 9.94
C GLN A 108 20.59 -6.72 8.44
N ASN A 109 19.58 -7.05 7.63
CA ASN A 109 19.72 -7.16 6.17
C ASN A 109 20.03 -5.81 5.52
N HIS A 110 19.42 -4.72 5.99
CA HIS A 110 19.79 -3.37 5.56
C HIS A 110 21.21 -3.00 5.97
N GLY A 111 21.62 -3.36 7.19
CA GLY A 111 22.99 -3.18 7.66
C GLY A 111 24.00 -3.86 6.74
N LYS A 112 23.73 -5.12 6.36
CA LYS A 112 24.54 -5.85 5.36
C LYS A 112 24.52 -5.17 3.99
N LEU A 113 23.33 -4.84 3.47
CA LEU A 113 23.15 -4.20 2.16
C LEU A 113 23.96 -2.90 2.03
N TYR A 114 23.92 -2.09 3.09
CA TYR A 114 24.62 -0.81 3.11
C TYR A 114 26.01 -0.88 3.72
N GLY A 115 26.50 -2.04 4.16
CA GLY A 115 27.79 -2.18 4.82
C GLY A 115 27.93 -1.28 6.05
N VAL A 116 26.94 -1.32 6.94
CA VAL A 116 26.94 -0.66 8.25
C VAL A 116 26.63 -1.69 9.33
N ASN A 117 27.26 -1.55 10.50
CA ASN A 117 27.09 -2.49 11.60
C ASN A 117 26.20 -1.88 12.69
N LEU A 118 25.07 -2.53 12.97
CA LEU A 118 24.12 -2.11 13.99
C LEU A 118 24.53 -2.68 15.35
N LYS A 119 24.74 -1.83 16.35
CA LYS A 119 25.16 -2.18 17.71
C LYS A 119 23.98 -2.27 18.67
N TYR A 120 22.91 -1.54 18.42
CA TYR A 120 21.75 -1.54 19.31
C TYR A 120 21.01 -2.89 19.24
N ARG A 121 20.26 -3.20 20.31
CA ARG A 121 19.60 -4.50 20.47
C ARG A 121 18.09 -4.44 20.28
N THR A 122 17.47 -3.31 20.58
CA THR A 122 16.03 -3.15 20.44
C THR A 122 15.65 -2.77 19.00
N PRO A 123 14.46 -3.17 18.51
CA PRO A 123 14.00 -2.82 17.17
C PRO A 123 14.02 -1.32 16.88
N GLU A 124 13.47 -0.51 17.78
CA GLU A 124 13.41 0.94 17.67
C GLU A 124 14.79 1.58 17.67
N GLY A 125 15.70 1.13 18.55
CA GLY A 125 17.08 1.59 18.57
C GLY A 125 17.82 1.24 17.28
N ARG A 126 17.67 0.02 16.78
CA ARG A 126 18.28 -0.40 15.50
C ARG A 126 17.76 0.40 14.31
N PHE A 127 16.47 0.77 14.34
CA PHE A 127 15.89 1.59 13.29
C PHE A 127 16.51 2.99 13.27
N GLU A 128 16.60 3.63 14.44
CA GLU A 128 17.23 4.94 14.60
C GLU A 128 18.70 4.92 14.20
N GLU A 129 19.45 3.93 14.71
CA GLU A 129 20.88 3.72 14.41
C GLU A 129 21.09 3.55 12.90
N LEU A 130 20.24 2.75 12.23
CA LEU A 130 20.32 2.57 10.79
C LEU A 130 20.09 3.89 10.04
N ILE A 131 19.09 4.70 10.41
CA ILE A 131 18.84 6.00 9.79
C ILE A 131 20.05 6.92 9.94
N ILE A 132 20.61 7.03 11.15
CA ILE A 132 21.76 7.89 11.43
C ILE A 132 22.99 7.45 10.64
N LEU A 133 23.34 6.16 10.68
CA LEU A 133 24.51 5.62 9.98
C LEU A 133 24.40 5.80 8.46
N LEU A 134 23.21 5.61 7.88
CA LEU A 134 23.00 5.85 6.45
C LEU A 134 23.13 7.34 6.10
N LYS A 135 22.57 8.23 6.93
CA LYS A 135 22.71 9.67 6.74
C LYS A 135 24.18 10.10 6.78
N GLU A 136 24.96 9.58 7.71
CA GLU A 136 26.38 9.90 7.85
C GLU A 136 27.20 9.36 6.68
N LYS A 137 27.00 8.09 6.32
CA LYS A 137 27.73 7.41 5.25
C LYS A 137 27.50 8.06 3.89
N TYR A 138 26.24 8.36 3.56
CA TYR A 138 25.87 8.89 2.25
C TYR A 138 25.81 10.42 2.21
N ARG A 139 25.91 11.11 3.36
CA ARG A 139 25.71 12.57 3.50
C ARG A 139 24.41 13.05 2.85
N LYS A 140 23.38 12.19 2.85
CA LYS A 140 22.06 12.42 2.29
C LYS A 140 21.02 11.99 3.31
N LYS A 141 19.87 12.65 3.30
CA LYS A 141 18.72 12.22 4.09
C LYS A 141 18.22 10.84 3.62
N VAL A 142 17.56 10.10 4.50
CA VAL A 142 17.15 8.70 4.29
C VAL A 142 15.68 8.63 3.88
N VAL A 143 15.37 7.73 2.96
CA VAL A 143 13.99 7.41 2.57
C VAL A 143 13.53 6.17 3.33
N VAL A 144 12.32 6.19 3.89
CA VAL A 144 11.72 5.04 4.59
C VAL A 144 10.44 4.64 3.85
N LEU A 145 10.36 3.39 3.42
CA LEU A 145 9.19 2.82 2.77
C LEU A 145 8.72 1.62 3.58
N VAL A 146 7.43 1.57 3.92
CA VAL A 146 6.83 0.49 4.72
C VAL A 146 5.66 -0.12 3.96
N ASP A 147 5.77 -1.42 3.67
CA ASP A 147 4.72 -2.21 3.04
C ASP A 147 4.07 -3.17 4.04
N GLU A 148 2.78 -3.41 3.87
CA GLU A 148 1.94 -4.26 4.73
C GLU A 148 2.11 -3.96 6.23
N TYR A 149 2.09 -2.67 6.59
CA TYR A 149 2.31 -2.21 7.97
C TYR A 149 1.33 -2.84 8.99
N ASP A 150 0.14 -3.17 8.51
CA ASP A 150 -1.03 -3.67 9.22
C ASP A 150 -1.06 -5.19 9.33
N LYS A 151 -0.29 -5.89 8.50
CA LYS A 151 -0.31 -7.36 8.44
C LYS A 151 -0.03 -8.03 9.79
N PRO A 152 0.97 -7.63 10.60
CA PRO A 152 1.21 -8.28 11.88
C PRO A 152 -0.01 -8.25 12.82
N ILE A 153 -0.80 -7.18 12.76
CA ILE A 153 -2.04 -7.03 13.53
C ILE A 153 -3.12 -7.92 12.94
N LEU A 154 -3.29 -7.90 11.61
CA LEU A 154 -4.27 -8.72 10.89
C LEU A 154 -4.05 -10.22 11.09
N ASP A 155 -2.81 -10.68 11.13
CA ASP A 155 -2.44 -12.07 11.40
C ASP A 155 -2.93 -12.56 12.79
N ASN A 156 -3.17 -11.63 13.72
CA ASN A 156 -3.55 -11.90 15.10
C ASN A 156 -4.90 -11.29 15.49
N ILE A 157 -5.70 -10.82 14.53
CA ILE A 157 -6.93 -10.07 14.79
C ILE A 157 -7.97 -10.88 15.60
N GLU A 158 -7.94 -12.21 15.52
CA GLU A 158 -8.77 -13.12 16.32
C GLU A 158 -8.30 -13.25 17.78
N LYS A 159 -7.05 -12.87 18.08
CA LYS A 159 -6.43 -12.90 19.41
C LYS A 159 -6.22 -11.47 19.89
N LYS A 160 -7.27 -10.89 20.44
CA LYS A 160 -7.35 -9.46 20.75
C LYS A 160 -6.16 -8.96 21.57
N GLU A 161 -5.77 -9.67 22.63
CA GLU A 161 -4.67 -9.29 23.52
C GLU A 161 -3.33 -9.27 22.73
N THR A 162 -3.06 -10.31 21.95
CA THR A 162 -1.85 -10.39 21.11
C THR A 162 -1.84 -9.31 20.03
N ALA A 163 -2.97 -9.02 19.40
CA ALA A 163 -3.08 -7.95 18.41
C ALA A 163 -2.79 -6.57 19.02
N ILE A 164 -3.25 -6.31 20.25
CA ILE A 164 -2.97 -5.07 20.99
C ILE A 164 -1.46 -4.96 21.30
N GLU A 165 -0.83 -6.03 21.81
CA GLU A 165 0.61 -6.01 22.11
C GLU A 165 1.48 -5.80 20.85
N ILE A 166 1.09 -6.42 19.73
CA ILE A 166 1.73 -6.22 18.42
C ILE A 166 1.55 -4.78 17.95
N ARG A 167 0.35 -4.21 18.11
CA ARG A 167 0.06 -2.82 17.77
C ARG A 167 0.95 -1.87 18.57
N GLU A 168 1.09 -2.06 19.89
CA GLU A 168 1.98 -1.23 20.71
C GLU A 168 3.45 -1.39 20.33
N SER A 169 3.88 -2.61 19.96
CA SER A 169 5.24 -2.84 19.45
C SER A 169 5.51 -2.10 18.14
N LEU A 170 4.55 -2.11 17.21
CA LEU A 170 4.63 -1.35 15.94
C LEU A 170 4.60 0.16 16.18
N LYS A 171 3.77 0.64 17.12
CA LYS A 171 3.73 2.04 17.52
C LYS A 171 5.09 2.51 18.04
N ASN A 172 5.75 1.71 18.88
CA ASN A 172 7.10 2.00 19.38
C ASN A 172 8.14 2.00 18.26
N LEU A 173 8.00 1.13 17.25
CA LEU A 173 8.88 1.16 16.08
C LEU A 173 8.71 2.45 15.27
N TYR A 174 7.47 2.83 14.98
CA TYR A 174 7.18 3.97 14.12
C TYR A 174 7.41 5.32 14.81
N SER A 175 7.39 5.39 16.15
CA SER A 175 7.72 6.63 16.89
C SER A 175 9.10 7.17 16.55
N VAL A 176 10.07 6.30 16.22
CA VAL A 176 11.43 6.66 15.76
C VAL A 176 11.40 7.63 14.58
N ILE A 177 10.42 7.49 13.68
CA ILE A 177 10.31 8.32 12.48
C ILE A 177 10.14 9.80 12.84
N LYS A 178 9.47 10.12 13.96
CA LYS A 178 9.28 11.50 14.42
C LYS A 178 10.60 12.13 14.83
N ASP A 179 11.35 11.47 15.70
CA ASP A 179 12.62 12.01 16.22
C ASP A 179 13.70 12.02 15.13
N ALA A 180 13.59 11.11 14.15
CA ALA A 180 14.46 11.06 12.99
C ALA A 180 14.14 12.10 11.89
N ASP A 181 13.13 12.97 12.04
CA ASP A 181 12.71 13.94 11.02
C ASP A 181 13.88 14.70 10.34
N PRO A 182 14.89 15.23 11.07
CA PRO A 182 16.01 15.95 10.46
C PRO A 182 16.80 15.10 9.45
N TYR A 183 16.81 13.79 9.63
CA TYR A 183 17.54 12.82 8.83
C TYR A 183 16.72 12.22 7.70
N LEU A 184 15.40 12.43 7.65
CA LEU A 184 14.51 11.80 6.67
C LEU A 184 14.25 12.69 5.44
N LYS A 185 14.28 12.10 4.24
CA LYS A 185 13.91 12.74 2.97
C LYS A 185 12.43 12.52 2.66
N PHE A 186 11.95 11.31 2.86
CA PHE A 186 10.61 10.88 2.46
C PHE A 186 10.22 9.62 3.22
N VAL A 187 8.94 9.53 3.59
CA VAL A 187 8.34 8.39 4.30
C VAL A 187 7.02 8.04 3.64
N PHE A 188 6.87 6.77 3.26
CA PHE A 188 5.62 6.25 2.71
C PHE A 188 5.25 4.95 3.41
N ILE A 189 4.06 4.90 3.98
CA ILE A 189 3.54 3.73 4.69
C ILE A 189 2.27 3.27 3.98
N THR A 190 2.18 1.97 3.70
CA THR A 190 1.03 1.40 3.02
C THR A 190 0.60 0.05 3.58
N GLY A 191 -0.68 -0.26 3.41
CA GLY A 191 -1.34 -1.45 3.96
C GLY A 191 -2.74 -1.65 3.39
N VAL A 192 -3.45 -2.64 3.90
CA VAL A 192 -4.84 -2.90 3.55
C VAL A 192 -5.78 -2.08 4.41
N THR A 193 -5.65 -2.18 5.72
CA THR A 193 -6.56 -1.54 6.66
C THR A 193 -6.05 -0.21 7.18
N LYS A 194 -6.96 0.61 7.71
CA LYS A 194 -6.67 1.79 8.51
C LYS A 194 -7.00 1.51 9.97
N PHE A 195 -6.04 0.93 10.69
CA PHE A 195 -6.12 0.91 12.16
C PHE A 195 -5.98 2.34 12.71
N SER A 196 -6.66 2.64 13.83
CA SER A 196 -6.74 3.98 14.41
C SER A 196 -5.43 4.77 14.30
N LYS A 197 -5.43 5.87 13.53
CA LYS A 197 -4.25 6.75 13.41
C LYS A 197 -3.81 7.25 14.79
N VAL A 198 -4.76 7.43 15.71
CA VAL A 198 -4.51 7.83 17.09
C VAL A 198 -3.81 6.72 17.90
N SER A 199 -3.97 5.43 17.55
CA SER A 199 -3.33 4.34 18.29
C SER A 199 -1.93 3.99 17.76
N LEU A 200 -1.75 3.84 16.44
CA LEU A 200 -0.46 3.46 15.84
C LEU A 200 0.47 4.62 15.49
N PHE A 201 -0.11 5.75 15.10
CA PHE A 201 0.63 6.92 14.59
C PHE A 201 0.43 8.17 15.45
N SER A 202 -0.02 8.04 16.71
CA SER A 202 -0.05 9.17 17.66
C SER A 202 1.33 9.76 17.94
N GLY A 203 2.39 9.00 17.69
CA GLY A 203 3.76 9.50 17.65
C GLY A 203 4.13 10.21 16.35
N LEU A 204 3.29 10.18 15.32
CA LEU A 204 3.54 10.61 13.94
C LEU A 204 2.43 11.55 13.43
N ASN A 205 2.25 12.69 14.11
CA ASN A 205 1.18 13.65 13.81
C ASN A 205 1.29 14.34 12.43
N ASN A 206 2.34 14.07 11.65
CA ASN A 206 2.61 14.70 10.36
C ASN A 206 2.23 13.83 9.15
N LEU A 207 1.62 12.66 9.37
CA LEU A 207 1.33 11.68 8.32
C LEU A 207 0.05 12.05 7.53
N LYS A 208 0.23 12.54 6.30
CA LYS A 208 -0.88 12.87 5.38
C LYS A 208 -1.57 11.58 4.89
N ASP A 209 -2.85 11.38 5.25
CA ASP A 209 -3.65 10.33 4.60
C ASP A 209 -3.99 10.76 3.18
N ILE A 210 -3.61 9.97 2.19
CA ILE A 210 -4.01 10.21 0.79
C ILE A 210 -5.01 9.17 0.28
N THR A 211 -5.54 8.30 1.16
CA THR A 211 -6.39 7.18 0.78
C THR A 211 -7.66 7.61 0.05
N ILE A 212 -8.37 8.60 0.58
CA ILE A 212 -9.61 9.13 -0.02
C ILE A 212 -9.42 10.53 -0.61
N HIS A 213 -8.17 10.95 -0.80
CA HIS A 213 -7.90 12.25 -1.40
C HIS A 213 -8.15 12.15 -2.91
N PRO A 214 -9.10 12.90 -3.50
CA PRO A 214 -9.54 12.73 -4.89
C PRO A 214 -8.37 12.76 -5.89
N GLU A 215 -7.42 13.65 -5.68
CA GLU A 215 -6.26 13.78 -6.57
C GLU A 215 -5.26 12.61 -6.53
N TYR A 216 -5.44 11.66 -5.61
CA TYR A 216 -4.65 10.43 -5.48
C TYR A 216 -5.52 9.18 -5.71
N ALA A 217 -6.77 9.34 -6.15
CA ALA A 217 -7.71 8.23 -6.32
C ALA A 217 -7.13 7.12 -7.20
N THR A 218 -6.47 7.51 -8.30
CA THR A 218 -5.93 6.62 -9.34
C THR A 218 -4.45 6.27 -9.16
N ILE A 219 -3.84 6.60 -8.01
CA ILE A 219 -2.44 6.25 -7.69
C ILE A 219 -2.17 4.74 -7.77
N CYS A 220 -3.21 3.96 -7.48
CA CYS A 220 -3.29 2.52 -7.56
C CYS A 220 -4.54 2.14 -8.35
N GLY A 221 -4.54 0.97 -8.99
CA GLY A 221 -5.59 0.63 -9.97
C GLY A 221 -5.34 1.20 -11.36
N TYR A 222 -6.16 0.79 -12.32
CA TYR A 222 -6.14 1.30 -13.68
C TYR A 222 -7.41 2.08 -13.95
N THR A 223 -7.30 3.28 -14.50
CA THR A 223 -8.45 4.01 -15.05
C THR A 223 -8.96 3.35 -16.32
N GLN A 224 -10.15 3.76 -16.77
CA GLN A 224 -10.68 3.33 -18.07
C GLN A 224 -9.70 3.64 -19.20
N SER A 225 -9.22 4.89 -19.22
CA SER A 225 -8.29 5.35 -20.26
C SER A 225 -6.98 4.55 -20.22
N GLU A 226 -6.38 4.36 -19.04
CA GLU A 226 -5.14 3.58 -18.93
C GLU A 226 -5.33 2.12 -19.38
N PHE A 227 -6.46 1.51 -19.01
CA PHE A 227 -6.79 0.15 -19.43
C PHE A 227 -6.87 0.04 -20.95
N GLU A 228 -7.61 0.95 -21.59
CA GLU A 228 -7.80 0.95 -23.04
C GLU A 228 -6.51 1.22 -23.81
N HIS A 229 -5.70 2.16 -23.36
CA HIS A 229 -4.48 2.55 -24.06
C HIS A 229 -3.33 1.56 -23.84
N VAL A 230 -3.08 1.12 -22.60
CA VAL A 230 -1.92 0.28 -22.29
C VAL A 230 -2.12 -1.16 -22.77
N PHE A 231 -3.36 -1.65 -22.73
CA PHE A 231 -3.69 -3.02 -23.13
C PHE A 231 -4.38 -3.10 -24.49
N ALA A 232 -4.38 -2.03 -25.30
CA ALA A 232 -5.10 -1.93 -26.58
C ALA A 232 -4.94 -3.16 -27.50
N ASP A 233 -3.73 -3.73 -27.57
CA ASP A 233 -3.45 -4.91 -28.40
C ASP A 233 -4.12 -6.19 -27.90
N ARG A 234 -4.53 -6.23 -26.63
CA ARG A 234 -5.28 -7.33 -26.00
C ARG A 234 -6.79 -7.12 -26.01
N LEU A 235 -7.29 -5.93 -26.29
CA LEU A 235 -8.73 -5.64 -26.19
C LEU A 235 -9.54 -5.96 -27.44
N LYS A 236 -8.87 -6.35 -28.54
CA LYS A 236 -9.54 -6.70 -29.79
C LYS A 236 -10.55 -7.83 -29.59
N GLY A 237 -11.82 -7.56 -29.93
CA GLY A 237 -12.92 -8.52 -29.85
C GLY A 237 -13.57 -8.66 -28.47
N LEU A 238 -13.21 -7.83 -27.49
CA LEU A 238 -13.88 -7.79 -26.20
C LEU A 238 -14.99 -6.73 -26.19
N ASP A 239 -16.09 -7.03 -25.51
CA ASP A 239 -17.10 -6.04 -25.13
C ASP A 239 -16.58 -5.24 -23.92
N LEU A 240 -16.12 -4.01 -24.17
CA LEU A 240 -15.54 -3.17 -23.12
C LEU A 240 -16.57 -2.69 -22.09
N GLU A 241 -17.85 -2.58 -22.46
CA GLU A 241 -18.91 -2.23 -21.51
C GLU A 241 -19.18 -3.40 -20.56
N GLU A 242 -19.15 -4.64 -21.06
CA GLU A 242 -19.24 -5.82 -20.20
C GLU A 242 -18.03 -5.92 -19.26
N VAL A 243 -16.80 -5.67 -19.77
CA VAL A 243 -15.58 -5.63 -18.93
C VAL A 243 -15.66 -4.58 -17.84
N LYS A 244 -16.15 -3.38 -18.19
CA LYS A 244 -16.35 -2.29 -17.24
C LYS A 244 -17.37 -2.67 -16.18
N ARG A 245 -18.49 -3.29 -16.55
CA ARG A 245 -19.52 -3.75 -15.62
C ARG A 245 -19.00 -4.79 -14.62
N TRP A 246 -18.12 -5.68 -15.04
CA TRP A 246 -17.59 -6.76 -14.20
C TRP A 246 -16.45 -6.32 -13.28
N TYR A 247 -15.58 -5.43 -13.74
CA TYR A 247 -14.27 -5.20 -13.09
C TYR A 247 -13.94 -3.75 -12.75
N ASN A 248 -14.70 -2.77 -13.27
CA ASN A 248 -14.54 -1.36 -12.90
C ASN A 248 -15.52 -0.98 -11.80
N GLY A 249 -15.28 0.14 -11.12
CA GLY A 249 -16.20 0.71 -10.14
C GLY A 249 -15.59 0.98 -8.76
N TYR A 250 -14.31 0.67 -8.55
CA TYR A 250 -13.65 1.01 -7.28
C TYR A 250 -13.32 2.50 -7.23
N SER A 251 -14.02 3.24 -6.37
CA SER A 251 -13.90 4.69 -6.23
C SER A 251 -13.28 5.06 -4.89
N TRP A 252 -12.36 6.02 -4.95
CA TRP A 252 -11.69 6.62 -3.80
C TRP A 252 -11.98 8.13 -3.73
N LEU A 253 -13.24 8.51 -3.97
CA LEU A 253 -13.70 9.90 -4.15
C LEU A 253 -13.10 10.60 -5.38
N GLY A 254 -12.78 9.84 -6.42
CA GLY A 254 -12.25 10.34 -7.68
C GLY A 254 -12.63 9.41 -8.83
N GLU A 255 -11.85 9.44 -9.91
CA GLU A 255 -12.09 8.54 -11.05
C GLU A 255 -12.05 7.07 -10.59
N PRO A 256 -13.08 6.25 -10.93
CA PRO A 256 -13.09 4.84 -10.62
C PRO A 256 -11.96 4.08 -11.32
N VAL A 257 -11.48 3.04 -10.67
CA VAL A 257 -10.41 2.19 -11.18
C VAL A 257 -10.78 0.72 -11.21
N TYR A 258 -10.16 0.01 -12.14
CA TYR A 258 -10.06 -1.44 -12.16
C TYR A 258 -9.07 -1.92 -11.11
N ASN A 259 -9.38 -3.05 -10.46
CA ASN A 259 -8.38 -3.83 -9.73
C ASN A 259 -7.35 -4.40 -10.74
N PRO A 260 -6.06 -4.06 -10.62
CA PRO A 260 -5.03 -4.51 -11.55
C PRO A 260 -4.93 -6.03 -11.65
N PHE A 261 -5.07 -6.75 -10.56
CA PHE A 261 -4.88 -8.20 -10.59
C PHE A 261 -6.05 -8.90 -11.28
N ASP A 262 -7.28 -8.47 -11.00
CA ASP A 262 -8.48 -9.06 -11.58
C ASP A 262 -8.53 -8.85 -13.08
N ILE A 263 -8.20 -7.63 -13.54
CA ILE A 263 -8.17 -7.34 -14.98
C ILE A 263 -7.02 -8.07 -15.68
N LEU A 264 -5.86 -8.24 -15.04
CA LEU A 264 -4.78 -9.04 -15.59
C LEU A 264 -5.16 -10.51 -15.70
N LEU A 265 -5.87 -11.08 -14.72
CA LEU A 265 -6.42 -12.44 -14.83
C LEU A 265 -7.47 -12.55 -15.94
N PHE A 266 -8.38 -11.60 -16.04
CA PHE A 266 -9.36 -11.56 -17.13
C PHE A 266 -8.69 -11.52 -18.51
N LEU A 267 -7.64 -10.70 -18.68
CA LEU A 267 -6.89 -10.64 -19.94
C LEU A 267 -6.08 -11.91 -20.26
N ASP A 268 -5.81 -12.75 -19.26
CA ASP A 268 -5.14 -14.04 -19.40
C ASP A 268 -6.12 -15.16 -19.71
N PHE A 269 -7.15 -15.33 -18.86
CA PHE A 269 -8.17 -16.38 -18.99
C PHE A 269 -9.19 -16.12 -20.09
N ARG A 270 -9.46 -14.84 -20.43
CA ARG A 270 -10.50 -14.42 -21.39
C ARG A 270 -11.93 -14.83 -20.99
N GLU A 271 -12.17 -15.00 -19.70
CA GLU A 271 -13.47 -15.40 -19.16
C GLU A 271 -13.89 -14.48 -18.01
N PHE A 272 -15.17 -14.12 -17.98
CA PHE A 272 -15.76 -13.38 -16.87
C PHE A 272 -15.90 -14.27 -15.65
N ARG A 273 -15.09 -14.00 -14.63
CA ARG A 273 -15.06 -14.71 -13.35
C ARG A 273 -14.88 -13.73 -12.18
N PRO A 274 -15.34 -14.07 -10.97
CA PRO A 274 -15.18 -13.24 -9.77
C PRO A 274 -13.75 -13.36 -9.18
N PHE A 275 -12.73 -12.97 -9.96
CA PHE A 275 -11.32 -13.06 -9.58
C PHE A 275 -10.98 -12.32 -8.27
N TRP A 276 -11.74 -11.26 -7.96
CA TRP A 276 -11.64 -10.49 -6.73
C TRP A 276 -11.92 -11.35 -5.49
N PHE A 277 -12.87 -12.28 -5.57
CA PHE A 277 -13.30 -13.14 -4.46
C PHE A 277 -12.37 -14.35 -4.28
N GLU A 278 -12.02 -15.02 -5.37
CA GLU A 278 -11.24 -16.28 -5.37
C GLU A 278 -9.84 -16.11 -4.79
N THR A 279 -9.30 -14.90 -4.84
CA THR A 279 -7.88 -14.67 -4.59
C THR A 279 -7.62 -13.79 -3.37
N GLY A 280 -8.65 -13.14 -2.83
CA GLY A 280 -8.54 -12.09 -1.82
C GLY A 280 -9.19 -12.38 -0.47
N THR A 281 -10.16 -13.30 -0.40
CA THR A 281 -11.07 -13.36 0.75
C THR A 281 -10.38 -13.74 2.05
N PRO A 282 -10.24 -12.81 3.02
CA PRO A 282 -9.69 -13.15 4.33
C PRO A 282 -10.71 -14.03 5.05
N THR A 283 -10.31 -15.22 5.49
CA THR A 283 -11.17 -16.10 6.32
C THR A 283 -11.75 -15.36 7.52
N PHE A 284 -11.00 -14.41 8.07
CA PHE A 284 -11.45 -13.52 9.14
C PHE A 284 -12.69 -12.69 8.77
N LEU A 285 -12.76 -12.14 7.55
CA LEU A 285 -13.92 -11.33 7.13
C LEU A 285 -15.19 -12.18 7.12
N ILE A 286 -15.11 -13.41 6.58
CA ILE A 286 -16.24 -14.35 6.59
C ILE A 286 -16.65 -14.68 8.02
N LYS A 287 -15.68 -15.01 8.89
CA LYS A 287 -15.95 -15.31 10.30
C LYS A 287 -16.61 -14.13 11.02
N LEU A 288 -16.11 -12.91 10.82
CA LEU A 288 -16.65 -11.69 11.42
C LEU A 288 -18.11 -11.47 11.02
N LEU A 289 -18.44 -11.64 9.73
CA LEU A 289 -19.81 -11.51 9.23
C LEU A 289 -20.74 -12.57 9.86
N ILE A 290 -20.25 -13.80 10.03
CA ILE A 290 -20.99 -14.90 10.68
C ILE A 290 -21.21 -14.59 12.17
N GLU A 291 -20.16 -14.20 12.89
CA GLU A 291 -20.22 -13.89 14.33
C GLU A 291 -21.16 -12.71 14.62
N LYS A 292 -21.07 -11.66 13.79
CA LYS A 292 -21.95 -10.48 13.91
C LYS A 292 -23.34 -10.69 13.33
N LYS A 293 -23.62 -11.84 12.70
CA LYS A 293 -24.89 -12.14 12.02
C LYS A 293 -25.31 -11.02 11.06
N TYR A 294 -24.36 -10.53 10.27
CA TYR A 294 -24.58 -9.37 9.41
C TYR A 294 -25.59 -9.68 8.30
N PHE A 295 -26.56 -8.80 8.08
CA PHE A 295 -27.58 -8.98 7.06
C PHE A 295 -27.06 -8.47 5.70
N ILE A 296 -26.74 -9.41 4.79
CA ILE A 296 -26.10 -9.10 3.50
C ILE A 296 -26.92 -8.12 2.63
N PRO A 297 -28.26 -8.20 2.54
CA PRO A 297 -29.04 -7.27 1.71
C PRO A 297 -28.93 -5.79 2.11
N GLU A 298 -28.52 -5.48 3.35
CA GLU A 298 -28.27 -4.10 3.78
C GLU A 298 -26.98 -3.50 3.18
N LEU A 299 -26.13 -4.31 2.53
CA LEU A 299 -24.89 -3.85 1.91
C LEU A 299 -25.09 -3.15 0.55
N GLU A 300 -26.20 -3.37 -0.15
CA GLU A 300 -26.40 -2.86 -1.51
C GLU A 300 -26.70 -1.35 -1.56
N ASN A 301 -27.22 -0.76 -0.48
CA ASN A 301 -27.55 0.67 -0.39
C ASN A 301 -27.15 1.25 0.98
N LEU A 302 -25.98 0.85 1.44
CA LEU A 302 -25.46 1.26 2.73
C LEU A 302 -25.13 2.76 2.74
N GLU A 303 -25.87 3.54 3.53
CA GLU A 303 -25.60 4.95 3.79
C GLU A 303 -24.83 5.11 5.10
N VAL A 304 -23.65 5.72 5.03
CA VAL A 304 -22.73 5.84 6.17
C VAL A 304 -22.08 7.22 6.20
N GLY A 305 -21.82 7.73 7.40
CA GLY A 305 -21.07 8.97 7.58
C GLY A 305 -19.58 8.82 7.30
N GLU A 306 -18.84 9.93 7.34
CA GLU A 306 -17.37 9.94 7.17
C GLU A 306 -16.67 9.02 8.18
N GLU A 307 -17.30 8.69 9.32
CA GLU A 307 -16.76 7.75 10.30
C GLU A 307 -16.50 6.34 9.75
N LEU A 308 -17.04 5.97 8.59
CA LEU A 308 -16.69 4.70 7.93
C LEU A 308 -15.28 4.72 7.31
N ILE A 309 -14.86 5.91 6.88
CA ILE A 309 -13.57 6.20 6.25
C ILE A 309 -12.50 6.43 7.33
N GLU A 310 -12.95 6.77 8.53
CA GLU A 310 -12.11 6.88 9.71
C GLU A 310 -11.57 5.51 10.16
N SER A 311 -10.44 5.60 10.84
CA SER A 311 -9.66 4.46 11.27
C SER A 311 -10.31 3.75 12.46
N PHE A 312 -10.43 2.43 12.43
CA PHE A 312 -11.08 1.67 13.50
C PHE A 312 -10.10 1.17 14.57
N ASP A 313 -10.57 1.03 15.81
CA ASP A 313 -9.81 0.37 16.88
C ASP A 313 -9.91 -1.15 16.73
N VAL A 314 -8.85 -1.87 17.10
CA VAL A 314 -8.87 -3.34 17.25
C VAL A 314 -10.01 -3.74 18.21
N ASP A 315 -10.36 -2.85 19.16
CA ASP A 315 -11.47 -3.00 20.07
C ASP A 315 -12.87 -2.88 19.45
N THR A 316 -13.02 -2.24 18.28
CA THR A 316 -14.33 -1.95 17.65
C THR A 316 -14.21 -2.01 16.13
N ILE A 317 -14.34 -3.22 15.57
CA ILE A 317 -14.32 -3.42 14.11
C ILE A 317 -15.74 -3.30 13.57
N ARG A 318 -15.99 -2.30 12.72
CA ARG A 318 -17.22 -2.15 11.94
C ARG A 318 -17.10 -2.99 10.65
N PRO A 319 -17.99 -3.98 10.39
CA PRO A 319 -17.91 -4.82 9.19
C PRO A 319 -17.86 -4.03 7.89
N GLU A 320 -18.60 -2.93 7.81
CA GLU A 320 -18.70 -2.04 6.65
C GLU A 320 -17.35 -1.42 6.30
N THR A 321 -16.65 -0.87 7.30
CA THR A 321 -15.30 -0.31 7.13
C THR A 321 -14.33 -1.37 6.63
N LEU A 322 -14.41 -2.58 7.19
CA LEU A 322 -13.55 -3.68 6.78
C LEU A 322 -13.85 -4.12 5.35
N LEU A 323 -15.13 -4.25 4.98
CA LEU A 323 -15.57 -4.58 3.62
C LEU A 323 -15.08 -3.54 2.60
N PHE A 324 -15.16 -2.25 2.91
CA PHE A 324 -14.59 -1.19 2.08
C PHE A 324 -13.06 -1.31 1.95
N GLN A 325 -12.34 -1.42 3.06
CA GLN A 325 -10.87 -1.51 3.06
C GLN A 325 -10.34 -2.79 2.41
N THR A 326 -11.14 -3.87 2.42
CA THR A 326 -10.81 -5.14 1.78
C THR A 326 -11.29 -5.23 0.32
N GLY A 327 -12.01 -4.23 -0.19
CA GLY A 327 -12.42 -4.13 -1.58
C GLY A 327 -13.73 -4.87 -1.93
N TYR A 328 -14.59 -5.10 -0.94
CA TYR A 328 -15.94 -5.65 -1.13
C TYR A 328 -17.00 -4.56 -1.28
N LEU A 329 -16.74 -3.38 -0.72
CA LEU A 329 -17.57 -2.18 -0.92
C LEU A 329 -16.77 -1.11 -1.64
N THR A 330 -17.49 -0.25 -2.36
CA THR A 330 -16.98 0.92 -3.07
C THR A 330 -17.89 2.12 -2.80
N ILE A 331 -17.39 3.32 -3.05
CA ILE A 331 -18.18 4.55 -2.91
C ILE A 331 -18.92 4.80 -4.22
N ASP A 332 -20.24 4.71 -4.19
CA ASP A 332 -21.09 5.01 -5.35
C ASP A 332 -21.31 6.53 -5.49
N ARG A 333 -21.75 7.18 -4.42
CA ARG A 333 -22.05 8.62 -4.38
C ARG A 333 -21.74 9.24 -3.01
N VAL A 334 -21.51 10.56 -3.01
CA VAL A 334 -21.38 11.37 -1.79
C VAL A 334 -22.50 12.39 -1.77
N GLU A 335 -23.26 12.43 -0.68
CA GLU A 335 -24.30 13.43 -0.45
C GLU A 335 -23.89 14.33 0.72
N TYR A 336 -23.94 15.64 0.49
CA TYR A 336 -23.70 16.63 1.55
C TYR A 336 -25.03 16.98 2.20
N LEU A 337 -25.25 16.46 3.41
CA LEU A 337 -26.39 16.85 4.22
C LEU A 337 -26.15 18.28 4.71
N LEU A 338 -26.88 19.24 4.14
CA LEU A 338 -26.94 20.60 4.68
C LEU A 338 -27.63 20.52 6.04
N GLY A 339 -26.87 20.82 7.10
CA GLY A 339 -27.37 20.94 8.47
C GLY A 339 -28.32 22.11 8.66
#